data_AF-A0A847B8L9-F1
#
_entry.id   AF-A0A847B8L9-F1
#
_cell.length_a   1.000
_cell.length_b   1.000
_cell.length_c   1.000
_cell.angle_alpha   90.00
_cell.angle_beta   90.00
_cell.angle_gamma   90.00
#
_symmetry.space_group_name_H-M   'P 1'
#
loop_
_entity.id
_entity.type
_entity.pdbx_description
1 polymer ?
#
loop_
_entity_poly.entity_id
_entity_poly.type
_entity_poly.pdbx_seq_one_letter_code
_entity_poly.pdbx_strand_id
1 'polypeptide(L)'
;MKRFFDIILSFLLIILLSPLIIVLIILTSVTSKGGPFFFGPRVGKNGKIFKIVKFRSMKIKSEGHGTWNVSGKDSRITKFGYFLRKTKLDEIPQIFNILIGNMSFVGPRPELPVYVDCYSSLEMPILDNRPGLTDWASIVHSDQIVGFTNAQDPDEYYFHVIRPLKLKLQLYYRYNRNIFSDFHCLLWTFWKVVSKTKKNPKKIQKIIDDYSKEESEKAILKTKVEKITIPHTDLKVSRICFGGCPMGGYGWGETHKNDFIEAIRYALDIGMNFFDTADTYGLGESEKILGEAIKGRREEVVIATKFGVRRDESGHTFYDNSPEWIKEALENSLRRLGTDYVDLYYIHFLDHKTP
;
A
#
# COMPACT_ATOMS: atom_id res chain seq x y z
N MET A 1 -4.69 24.71 15.24
CA MET A 1 -5.71 24.13 16.15
C MET A 1 -5.49 22.64 16.43
N LYS A 2 -5.60 21.72 15.45
CA LYS A 2 -5.43 20.26 15.68
C LYS A 2 -4.18 19.88 16.48
N ARG A 3 -3.01 20.41 16.11
CA ARG A 3 -1.75 20.12 16.80
C ARG A 3 -1.74 20.55 18.27
N PHE A 4 -2.36 21.68 18.59
CA PHE A 4 -2.44 22.20 19.96
C PHE A 4 -3.31 21.28 20.82
N PHE A 5 -4.44 20.83 20.28
CA PHE A 5 -5.29 19.82 20.90
C PHE A 5 -4.54 18.49 21.13
N ASP A 6 -3.78 18.01 20.13
CA ASP A 6 -2.97 16.80 20.28
C ASP A 6 -1.96 16.91 21.42
N ILE A 7 -1.29 18.06 21.58
CA ILE A 7 -0.29 18.29 22.65
C ILE A 7 -0.98 18.29 24.03
N ILE A 8 -2.04 19.07 24.20
CA ILE A 8 -2.73 19.18 25.49
C ILE A 8 -3.30 17.82 25.91
N LEU A 9 -4.03 17.16 25.01
CA LEU A 9 -4.68 15.90 25.32
C LEU A 9 -3.65 14.78 25.58
N SER A 10 -2.56 14.72 24.80
CA SER A 10 -1.50 13.73 25.05
C SER A 10 -0.77 13.97 26.38
N PHE A 11 -0.49 15.24 26.72
CA PHE A 11 0.10 15.59 28.01
C PHE A 11 -0.78 15.17 29.20
N LEU A 12 -2.08 15.49 29.13
CA LEU A 12 -3.05 15.10 30.18
C LEU A 12 -3.18 13.57 30.30
N LEU A 13 -3.24 12.85 29.17
CA LEU A 13 -3.32 11.39 29.16
C LEU A 13 -2.04 10.74 29.69
N ILE A 14 -0.86 11.32 29.43
CA ILE A 14 0.40 10.82 30.01
C ILE A 14 0.37 10.91 31.53
N ILE A 15 -0.06 12.04 32.09
CA ILE A 15 -0.17 12.22 33.55
C ILE A 15 -1.18 11.21 34.12
N LEU A 16 -2.38 11.14 33.53
CA LEU A 16 -3.46 10.28 33.98
C LEU A 16 -3.10 8.78 33.91
N LEU A 17 -2.45 8.35 32.83
CA LEU A 17 -2.09 6.95 32.59
C LEU A 17 -0.72 6.59 33.18
N SER A 18 0.02 7.53 33.78
CA SER A 18 1.37 7.29 34.28
C SER A 18 1.47 6.12 35.26
N PRO A 19 0.54 5.90 36.22
CA PRO A 19 0.64 4.75 37.13
C PRO A 19 0.51 3.42 36.37
N LEU A 20 -0.42 3.36 35.41
CA LEU A 20 -0.62 2.18 34.57
C LEU A 20 0.59 1.94 33.66
N ILE A 21 1.14 2.98 33.05
CA ILE A 21 2.34 2.90 32.20
C ILE A 21 3.51 2.31 33.00
N ILE A 22 3.73 2.76 34.24
CA ILE A 22 4.80 2.25 35.11
C ILE A 22 4.60 0.76 35.40
N VAL A 23 3.38 0.33 35.73
CA VAL A 23 3.07 -1.10 35.96
C VAL A 23 3.34 -1.92 34.70
N LEU A 24 2.90 -1.46 33.53
CA LEU A 24 3.15 -2.14 32.25
C LEU A 24 4.64 -2.20 31.91
N ILE A 25 5.42 -1.15 32.19
CA ILE A 25 6.88 -1.14 32.04
C ILE A 25 7.50 -2.28 32.85
N ILE A 26 7.15 -2.41 34.13
CA ILE A 26 7.70 -3.45 35.02
C ILE A 26 7.33 -4.84 34.49
N LEU A 27 6.05 -5.08 34.21
CA LEU A 27 5.56 -6.38 33.73
C LEU A 27 6.19 -6.78 32.39
N THR A 28 6.30 -5.87 31.43
CA THR A 28 6.94 -6.16 30.15
C THR A 28 8.45 -6.41 30.31
N SER A 29 9.12 -5.68 31.21
CA SER A 29 10.57 -5.86 31.46
C SER A 29 10.90 -7.23 32.06
N VAL A 30 10.04 -7.73 32.97
CA VAL A 30 10.23 -9.05 33.58
C VAL A 30 9.87 -10.18 32.61
N THR A 31 8.89 -9.97 31.73
CA THR A 31 8.39 -11.00 30.81
C THR A 31 9.11 -11.04 29.47
N SER A 32 9.93 -10.03 29.14
CA SER A 32 10.64 -9.93 27.86
C SER A 32 12.09 -9.46 28.02
N LYS A 33 13.03 -10.27 27.53
CA LYS A 33 14.49 -10.06 27.67
C LYS A 33 15.05 -8.80 26.98
N GLY A 34 14.24 -8.08 26.19
CA GLY A 34 14.67 -6.95 25.35
C GLY A 34 14.25 -5.57 25.86
N GLY A 35 13.87 -5.47 27.12
CA GLY A 35 13.29 -4.25 27.71
C GLY A 35 11.83 -4.03 27.33
N PRO A 36 11.19 -3.02 27.95
CA PRO A 36 9.74 -2.83 27.91
C PRO A 36 9.23 -2.30 26.57
N PHE A 37 10.07 -1.59 25.81
CA PHE A 37 9.66 -0.90 24.60
C PHE A 37 10.17 -1.55 23.33
N PHE A 38 9.35 -1.44 22.30
CA PHE A 38 9.68 -1.75 20.92
C PHE A 38 9.62 -0.45 20.09
N PHE A 39 10.61 -0.29 19.20
CA PHE A 39 10.74 0.86 18.31
C PHE A 39 10.79 0.38 16.86
N GLY A 40 9.72 0.61 16.10
CA GLY A 40 9.61 0.18 14.70
C GLY A 40 9.66 1.35 13.73
N PRO A 41 10.33 1.24 12.57
CA PRO A 41 10.29 2.27 11.54
C PRO A 41 8.87 2.35 10.97
N ARG A 42 8.33 3.56 10.88
CA ARG A 42 7.04 3.85 10.26
C ARG A 42 7.11 5.13 9.45
N VAL A 43 6.27 5.24 8.45
CA VAL A 43 6.17 6.44 7.63
C VAL A 43 5.19 7.43 8.25
N GLY A 44 5.67 8.66 8.44
CA GLY A 44 4.91 9.78 8.95
C GLY A 44 4.53 10.78 7.87
N LYS A 45 4.18 11.99 8.31
CA LYS A 45 3.76 13.08 7.42
C LYS A 45 4.86 13.38 6.38
N ASN A 46 4.46 13.57 5.13
CA ASN A 46 5.31 13.86 3.98
C ASN A 46 6.39 12.77 3.74
N GLY A 47 6.09 11.51 4.06
CA GLY A 47 7.02 10.40 3.86
C GLY A 47 8.14 10.30 4.91
N LYS A 48 8.17 11.16 5.93
CA LYS A 48 9.25 11.17 6.94
C LYS A 48 9.21 9.94 7.82
N ILE A 49 10.29 9.17 7.85
CA ILE A 49 10.41 7.99 8.71
C ILE A 49 10.55 8.42 10.17
N PHE A 50 9.78 7.78 11.06
CA PHE A 50 9.92 7.92 12.51
C PHE A 50 9.83 6.55 13.19
N LYS A 51 10.25 6.50 14.47
CA LYS A 51 10.14 5.29 15.28
C LYS A 51 8.84 5.32 16.09
N ILE A 52 7.92 4.41 15.77
CA ILE A 52 6.73 4.20 16.59
C ILE A 52 7.14 3.50 17.88
N VAL A 53 6.67 3.98 19.03
CA VAL A 53 6.92 3.33 20.32
C VAL A 53 5.73 2.50 20.75
N LYS A 54 5.99 1.26 21.16
CA LYS A 54 4.98 0.32 21.69
C LYS A 54 5.56 -0.43 22.87
N PHE A 55 4.71 -1.03 23.70
CA PHE A 55 5.19 -2.07 24.59
C PHE A 55 5.58 -3.30 23.79
N ARG A 56 6.71 -3.91 24.15
CA ARG A 56 7.24 -5.10 23.50
C ARG A 56 6.32 -6.29 23.77
N SER A 57 5.60 -6.72 22.75
CA SER A 57 4.75 -7.92 22.80
C SER A 57 5.40 -9.15 22.15
N MET A 58 6.45 -8.96 21.35
CA MET A 58 7.13 -10.03 20.59
C MET A 58 8.56 -10.28 21.11
N LYS A 59 9.09 -11.47 20.81
CA LYS A 59 10.49 -11.85 21.04
C LYS A 59 11.44 -10.92 20.27
N ILE A 60 12.69 -10.82 20.72
CA ILE A 60 13.72 -10.00 20.06
C ILE A 60 14.01 -10.56 18.67
N LYS A 61 14.30 -9.68 17.68
CA LYS A 61 14.64 -10.05 16.29
C LYS A 61 13.57 -10.93 15.63
N SER A 62 12.30 -10.55 15.75
CA SER A 62 11.17 -11.28 15.15
C SER A 62 10.47 -10.52 14.02
N GLU A 63 10.77 -9.23 13.83
CA GLU A 63 10.23 -8.43 12.71
C GLU A 63 10.93 -8.83 11.41
N GLY A 64 10.16 -8.96 10.32
CA GLY A 64 10.68 -9.28 8.99
C GLY A 64 11.17 -10.72 8.79
N HIS A 65 11.19 -11.55 9.84
CA HIS A 65 11.46 -12.98 9.73
C HIS A 65 10.15 -13.74 9.45
N GLY A 66 9.79 -13.84 8.17
CA GLY A 66 8.52 -14.41 7.71
C GLY A 66 7.53 -13.30 7.34
N THR A 67 6.37 -13.27 8.00
CA THR A 67 5.30 -12.31 7.69
C THR A 67 5.41 -11.01 8.49
N TRP A 68 5.02 -9.90 7.88
CA TRP A 68 4.86 -8.61 8.56
C TRP A 68 3.59 -8.57 9.42
N ASN A 69 2.51 -9.19 8.93
CA ASN A 69 1.25 -9.30 9.63
C ASN A 69 1.21 -10.53 10.54
N VAL A 70 0.63 -10.34 11.71
CA VAL A 70 0.66 -11.33 12.79
C VAL A 70 -0.69 -11.99 12.95
N SER A 71 -0.72 -13.31 12.84
CA SER A 71 -1.89 -14.15 13.07
C SER A 71 -2.14 -14.41 14.57
N GLY A 72 -3.28 -15.01 14.91
CA GLY A 72 -3.75 -15.20 16.28
C GLY A 72 -2.95 -16.21 17.12
N LYS A 73 -2.13 -17.07 16.50
CA LYS A 73 -1.26 -18.05 17.19
C LYS A 73 0.20 -17.92 16.72
N ASP A 74 0.72 -16.71 16.72
CA ASP A 74 2.08 -16.44 16.31
C ASP A 74 3.10 -16.78 17.41
N SER A 75 4.05 -17.68 17.09
CA SER A 75 5.09 -18.16 18.01
C SER A 75 6.11 -17.09 18.41
N ARG A 76 6.11 -15.95 17.71
CA ARG A 76 6.93 -14.76 17.99
C ARG A 76 6.36 -13.93 19.15
N ILE A 77 5.09 -14.07 19.49
CA ILE A 77 4.44 -13.32 20.58
C ILE A 77 4.72 -13.98 21.94
N THR A 78 5.01 -13.16 22.95
CA THR A 78 5.17 -13.62 24.35
C THR A 78 3.81 -13.84 25.03
N LYS A 79 3.72 -14.68 26.08
CA LYS A 79 2.46 -14.92 26.79
C LYS A 79 1.80 -13.61 27.27
N PHE A 80 2.59 -12.72 27.87
CA PHE A 80 2.11 -11.39 28.28
C PHE A 80 1.83 -10.48 27.07
N GLY A 81 2.60 -10.61 25.98
CA GLY A 81 2.36 -9.94 24.72
C GLY A 81 0.98 -10.22 24.11
N TYR A 82 0.44 -11.44 24.26
CA TYR A 82 -0.94 -11.73 23.84
C TYR A 82 -1.96 -10.89 24.60
N PHE A 83 -1.79 -10.74 25.92
CA PHE A 83 -2.64 -9.88 26.73
C PHE A 83 -2.55 -8.42 26.28
N LEU A 84 -1.34 -7.89 26.08
CA LEU A 84 -1.13 -6.52 25.62
C LEU A 84 -1.81 -6.24 24.28
N ARG A 85 -1.64 -7.13 23.29
CA ARG A 85 -2.23 -6.96 21.94
C ARG A 85 -3.75 -7.11 21.94
N LYS A 86 -4.29 -8.05 22.72
CA LYS A 86 -5.75 -8.26 22.85
C LYS A 86 -6.44 -7.06 23.48
N THR A 87 -5.78 -6.41 24.44
CA THR A 87 -6.31 -5.24 25.15
C THR A 87 -5.91 -3.91 24.50
N LYS A 88 -5.08 -3.93 23.44
CA LYS A 88 -4.47 -2.74 22.81
C LYS A 88 -3.60 -1.90 23.74
N LEU A 89 -3.25 -2.42 24.92
CA LEU A 89 -2.38 -1.73 25.87
C LEU A 89 -0.96 -1.56 25.32
N ASP A 90 -0.54 -2.40 24.36
CA ASP A 90 0.74 -2.24 23.67
C ASP A 90 0.88 -0.93 22.91
N GLU A 91 -0.24 -0.30 22.53
CA GLU A 91 -0.27 0.94 21.76
C GLU A 91 -0.23 2.21 22.64
N ILE A 92 -0.40 2.10 23.97
CA ILE A 92 -0.39 3.26 24.89
C ILE A 92 0.86 4.13 24.73
N PRO A 93 2.09 3.61 24.62
CA PRO A 93 3.28 4.45 24.48
C PRO A 93 3.25 5.38 23.26
N GLN A 94 2.42 5.14 22.26
CA GLN A 94 2.28 6.02 21.09
C GLN A 94 1.79 7.44 21.47
N ILE A 95 1.21 7.65 22.66
CA ILE A 95 0.88 9.00 23.15
C ILE A 95 2.14 9.89 23.25
N PHE A 96 3.32 9.32 23.48
CA PHE A 96 4.59 10.05 23.42
C PHE A 96 4.94 10.47 21.98
N ASN A 97 4.66 9.62 20.98
CA ASN A 97 4.81 10.02 19.57
C ASN A 97 3.85 11.16 19.19
N ILE A 98 2.64 11.17 19.77
CA ILE A 98 1.70 12.29 19.62
C ILE A 98 2.29 13.53 20.28
N LEU A 99 2.75 13.47 21.52
CA LEU A 99 3.32 14.63 22.22
C LEU A 99 4.52 15.23 21.46
N ILE A 100 5.42 14.41 20.94
CA ILE A 100 6.61 14.85 20.17
C ILE A 100 6.23 15.41 18.78
N GLY A 101 5.08 14.98 18.22
CA GLY A 101 4.54 15.53 16.98
C GLY A 101 4.76 14.69 15.73
N ASN A 102 5.21 13.45 15.91
CA ASN A 102 5.30 12.45 14.85
C ASN A 102 3.91 11.89 14.48
N MET A 103 3.02 11.81 15.46
CA MET A 103 1.65 11.30 15.33
C MET A 103 0.61 12.35 15.77
N SER A 104 -0.65 12.01 15.52
CA SER A 104 -1.87 12.70 15.95
C SER A 104 -2.80 11.68 16.63
N PHE A 105 -3.84 12.11 17.34
CA PHE A 105 -4.85 11.16 17.83
C PHE A 105 -5.64 10.55 16.68
N VAL A 106 -6.07 11.38 15.74
CA VAL A 106 -6.81 10.96 14.54
C VAL A 106 -5.97 11.23 13.30
N GLY A 107 -5.86 10.22 12.44
CA GLY A 107 -5.12 10.28 11.19
C GLY A 107 -4.83 8.88 10.65
N PRO A 108 -4.43 8.74 9.37
CA PRO A 108 -4.12 7.45 8.77
C PRO A 108 -3.18 6.62 9.65
N ARG A 109 -3.48 5.34 9.89
CA ARG A 109 -2.61 4.49 10.71
C ARG A 109 -1.18 4.46 10.13
N PRO A 110 -0.11 4.61 10.95
CA PRO A 110 1.26 4.64 10.44
C PRO A 110 1.67 3.30 9.82
N GLU A 111 2.05 3.35 8.55
CA GLU A 111 2.42 2.17 7.75
C GLU A 111 3.91 1.87 7.80
N LEU A 112 4.25 0.61 7.51
CA LEU A 112 5.63 0.20 7.26
C LEU A 112 6.13 0.83 5.94
N PRO A 113 7.42 1.19 5.85
CA PRO A 113 8.02 1.72 4.61
C PRO A 113 7.71 0.86 3.39
N VAL A 114 7.88 -0.46 3.50
CA VAL A 114 7.62 -1.41 2.40
C VAL A 114 6.21 -1.31 1.79
N TYR A 115 5.19 -0.98 2.59
CA TYR A 115 3.83 -0.81 2.07
C TYR A 115 3.59 0.56 1.45
N VAL A 116 4.30 1.58 1.95
CA VAL A 116 4.25 2.94 1.40
C VAL A 116 5.03 3.03 0.10
N ASP A 117 6.09 2.24 -0.06
CA ASP A 117 6.86 2.17 -1.31
C ASP A 117 5.99 1.68 -2.48
N CYS A 118 4.91 0.94 -2.19
CA CYS A 118 3.89 0.52 -3.14
C CYS A 118 2.81 1.58 -3.42
N TYR A 119 2.90 2.78 -2.84
CA TYR A 119 1.89 3.83 -3.06
C TYR A 119 2.01 4.39 -4.49
N SER A 120 0.88 4.51 -5.18
CA SER A 120 0.79 5.30 -6.40
C SER A 120 0.63 6.79 -6.09
N SER A 121 0.76 7.63 -7.12
CA SER A 121 0.41 9.06 -7.08
C SER A 121 -0.94 9.34 -6.43
N LEU A 122 -1.92 8.45 -6.58
CA LEU A 122 -3.26 8.55 -6.01
C LEU A 122 -3.31 8.29 -4.50
N GLU A 123 -2.39 7.46 -4.00
CA GLU A 123 -2.32 7.04 -2.60
C GLU A 123 -1.40 7.95 -1.78
N MET A 124 -0.40 8.57 -2.42
CA MET A 124 0.56 9.50 -1.80
C MET A 124 -0.09 10.64 -0.99
N PRO A 125 -1.22 11.26 -1.40
CA PRO A 125 -1.90 12.30 -0.60
C PRO A 125 -2.30 11.88 0.81
N ILE A 126 -2.38 10.57 1.12
CA ILE A 126 -2.60 10.07 2.48
C ILE A 126 -1.53 10.61 3.44
N LEU A 127 -0.28 10.69 2.97
CA LEU A 127 0.90 11.12 3.74
C LEU A 127 0.92 12.62 4.04
N ASP A 128 0.01 13.43 3.50
CA ASP A 128 -0.14 14.84 3.91
C ASP A 128 -0.60 14.97 5.37
N ASN A 129 -1.17 13.90 5.92
CA ASN A 129 -1.61 13.83 7.29
C ASN A 129 -0.51 13.30 8.21
N ARG A 130 -0.50 13.78 9.46
CA ARG A 130 0.20 13.03 10.51
C ARG A 130 -0.52 11.71 10.72
N PRO A 131 0.22 10.60 10.87
CA PRO A 131 -0.40 9.33 11.19
C PRO A 131 -1.13 9.40 12.53
N GLY A 132 -2.21 8.63 12.65
CA GLY A 132 -3.08 8.63 13.83
C GLY A 132 -2.94 7.38 14.69
N LEU A 133 -3.30 7.52 15.96
CA LEU A 133 -3.60 6.37 16.82
C LEU A 133 -4.86 5.64 16.33
N THR A 134 -5.85 6.39 15.83
CA THR A 134 -7.07 5.86 15.22
C THR A 134 -7.40 6.56 13.90
N ASP A 135 -8.10 5.85 13.03
CA ASP A 135 -8.74 6.33 11.80
C ASP A 135 -9.99 5.49 11.48
N TRP A 136 -10.73 5.90 10.46
CA TRP A 136 -11.87 5.13 9.95
C TRP A 136 -11.46 3.71 9.55
N ALA A 137 -10.28 3.52 8.95
CA ALA A 137 -9.80 2.19 8.60
C ALA A 137 -9.55 1.31 9.83
N SER A 138 -8.98 1.84 10.91
CA SER A 138 -8.73 1.12 12.17
C SER A 138 -10.04 0.74 12.86
N ILE A 139 -11.06 1.59 12.76
CA ILE A 139 -12.42 1.29 13.25
C ILE A 139 -13.02 0.15 12.44
N VAL A 140 -12.95 0.21 11.10
CA VAL A 140 -13.55 -0.80 10.21
C VAL A 140 -12.84 -2.16 10.32
N HIS A 141 -11.51 -2.14 10.36
CA HIS A 141 -10.66 -3.33 10.42
C HIS A 141 -10.23 -3.69 11.85
N SER A 142 -11.07 -3.40 12.87
CA SER A 142 -10.77 -3.71 14.27
C SER A 142 -10.47 -5.19 14.52
N ASP A 143 -11.09 -6.06 13.72
CA ASP A 143 -11.02 -7.52 13.83
C ASP A 143 -10.07 -8.15 12.79
N GLN A 144 -9.20 -7.36 12.14
CA GLN A 144 -8.29 -7.85 11.08
C GLN A 144 -7.41 -9.03 11.49
N ILE A 145 -7.11 -9.17 12.79
CA ILE A 145 -6.36 -10.31 13.34
C ILE A 145 -7.08 -11.64 13.07
N VAL A 146 -8.42 -11.65 13.08
CA VAL A 146 -9.22 -12.83 12.74
C VAL A 146 -9.04 -13.18 11.26
N GLY A 147 -9.06 -12.17 10.38
CA GLY A 147 -8.78 -12.35 8.95
C GLY A 147 -7.39 -12.94 8.71
N PHE A 148 -6.35 -12.36 9.33
CA PHE A 148 -4.98 -12.88 9.25
C PHE A 148 -4.81 -14.30 9.80
N THR A 149 -5.67 -14.73 10.73
CA THR A 149 -5.60 -16.08 11.30
C THR A 149 -6.18 -17.13 10.37
N ASN A 150 -7.18 -16.74 9.57
CA ASN A 150 -7.86 -17.65 8.65
C ASN A 150 -7.24 -17.67 7.25
N ALA A 151 -6.38 -16.69 6.94
CA ALA A 151 -5.66 -16.62 5.68
C ALA A 151 -4.51 -17.64 5.61
N GLN A 152 -4.22 -18.14 4.41
CA GLN A 152 -3.03 -18.95 4.15
C GLN A 152 -1.76 -18.10 4.29
N ASP A 153 -1.76 -16.91 3.69
CA ASP A 153 -0.74 -15.89 3.86
C ASP A 153 -1.36 -14.59 4.43
N PRO A 154 -0.99 -14.19 5.68
CA PRO A 154 -1.41 -12.93 6.28
C PRO A 154 -1.05 -11.67 5.49
N ASP A 155 0.09 -11.67 4.80
CA ASP A 155 0.58 -10.52 4.05
C ASP A 155 -0.13 -10.38 2.70
N GLU A 156 -0.40 -11.47 1.98
CA GLU A 156 -1.28 -11.44 0.81
C GLU A 156 -2.70 -10.99 1.19
N TYR A 157 -3.26 -11.56 2.28
CA TYR A 157 -4.58 -11.15 2.75
C TYR A 157 -4.62 -9.66 3.10
N TYR A 158 -3.56 -9.16 3.74
CA TYR A 158 -3.44 -7.72 3.98
C TYR A 158 -3.45 -6.94 2.67
N PHE A 159 -2.62 -7.34 1.70
CA PHE A 159 -2.43 -6.60 0.45
C PHE A 159 -3.68 -6.59 -0.43
N HIS A 160 -4.39 -7.72 -0.54
CA HIS A 160 -5.53 -7.87 -1.44
C HIS A 160 -6.89 -7.60 -0.78
N VAL A 161 -7.03 -7.78 0.54
CA VAL A 161 -8.34 -7.68 1.21
C VAL A 161 -8.43 -6.45 2.11
N ILE A 162 -7.40 -6.18 2.91
CA ILE A 162 -7.45 -5.09 3.91
C ILE A 162 -7.01 -3.76 3.31
N ARG A 163 -5.87 -3.74 2.62
CA ARG A 163 -5.22 -2.54 2.11
C ARG A 163 -6.14 -1.74 1.17
N PRO A 164 -6.88 -2.31 0.20
CA PRO A 164 -7.66 -1.51 -0.74
C PRO A 164 -8.75 -0.67 -0.06
N LEU A 165 -9.56 -1.28 0.81
CA LEU A 165 -10.59 -0.56 1.57
C LEU A 165 -9.97 0.43 2.57
N LYS A 166 -8.88 0.04 3.22
CA LYS A 166 -8.12 0.92 4.11
C LYS A 166 -7.68 2.20 3.41
N LEU A 167 -7.10 2.10 2.22
CA LEU A 167 -6.64 3.26 1.44
C LEU A 167 -7.82 4.15 1.03
N LYS A 168 -8.94 3.58 0.57
CA LYS A 168 -10.16 4.34 0.28
C LYS A 168 -10.64 5.15 1.49
N LEU A 169 -10.67 4.55 2.68
CA LEU A 169 -11.06 5.22 3.93
C LEU A 169 -10.07 6.30 4.36
N GLN A 170 -8.78 6.09 4.13
CA GLN A 170 -7.73 7.07 4.45
C GLN A 170 -7.73 8.26 3.50
N LEU A 171 -7.95 8.03 2.19
CA LEU A 171 -8.17 9.10 1.21
C LEU A 171 -9.45 9.88 1.51
N TYR A 172 -10.55 9.18 1.87
CA TYR A 172 -11.76 9.83 2.34
C TYR A 172 -11.48 10.76 3.52
N TYR A 173 -10.74 10.30 4.53
CA TYR A 173 -10.32 11.14 5.64
C TYR A 173 -9.48 12.33 5.17
N ARG A 174 -8.48 12.12 4.30
CA ARG A 174 -7.61 13.19 3.77
C ARG A 174 -8.40 14.32 3.13
N TYR A 175 -9.43 14.02 2.35
CA TYR A 175 -10.22 15.01 1.62
C TYR A 175 -11.39 15.60 2.44
N ASN A 176 -11.78 14.95 3.55
CA ASN A 176 -12.92 15.39 4.37
C ASN A 176 -12.55 15.79 5.80
N ARG A 177 -11.25 15.86 6.13
CA ARG A 177 -10.79 16.15 7.49
C ARG A 177 -11.15 17.55 7.95
N ASN A 178 -11.68 17.61 9.15
CA ASN A 178 -11.86 18.82 9.96
C ASN A 178 -11.95 18.42 11.45
N ILE A 179 -11.98 19.39 12.35
CA ILE A 179 -12.01 19.14 13.80
C ILE A 179 -13.23 18.29 14.21
N PHE A 180 -14.39 18.49 13.59
CA PHE A 180 -15.59 17.69 13.88
C PHE A 180 -15.43 16.24 13.43
N SER A 181 -14.82 16.00 12.26
CA SER A 181 -14.55 14.65 11.78
C SER A 181 -13.58 13.90 12.69
N ASP A 182 -12.60 14.60 13.28
CA ASP A 182 -11.67 14.03 14.26
C ASP A 182 -12.40 13.65 15.55
N PHE A 183 -13.17 14.57 16.11
CA PHE A 183 -13.95 14.33 17.32
C PHE A 183 -14.95 13.18 17.11
N HIS A 184 -15.63 13.14 15.97
CA HIS A 184 -16.54 12.07 15.60
C HIS A 184 -15.83 10.72 15.47
N CYS A 185 -14.62 10.69 14.89
CA CYS A 185 -13.79 9.48 14.81
C CYS A 185 -13.38 8.97 16.20
N LEU A 186 -12.99 9.87 17.11
CA LEU A 186 -12.66 9.52 18.50
C LEU A 186 -13.86 8.95 19.25
N LEU A 187 -15.03 9.59 19.14
CA LEU A 187 -16.27 9.11 19.76
C LEU A 187 -16.64 7.71 19.25
N TRP A 188 -16.56 7.48 17.95
CA TRP A 188 -16.82 6.16 17.38
C TRP A 188 -15.78 5.12 17.78
N THR A 189 -14.52 5.51 17.89
CA THR A 189 -13.45 4.63 18.40
C THR A 189 -13.78 4.20 19.84
N PHE A 190 -14.09 5.16 20.72
CA PHE A 190 -14.47 4.89 22.10
C PHE A 190 -15.72 4.01 22.19
N TRP A 191 -16.78 4.37 21.46
CA TRP A 191 -18.04 3.62 21.43
C TRP A 191 -17.82 2.19 20.95
N LYS A 192 -17.02 1.98 19.90
CA LYS A 192 -16.74 0.64 19.36
C LYS A 192 -15.96 -0.23 20.35
N VAL A 193 -14.99 0.36 21.06
CA VAL A 193 -14.22 -0.34 22.11
C VAL A 193 -15.12 -0.72 23.29
N VAL A 194 -15.99 0.17 23.76
CA VAL A 194 -16.85 -0.05 24.93
C VAL A 194 -18.03 -0.97 24.61
N SER A 195 -18.77 -0.69 23.54
CA SER A 195 -19.99 -1.45 23.18
C SER A 195 -19.69 -2.75 22.43
N LYS A 196 -18.47 -2.93 21.91
CA LYS A 196 -18.10 -4.02 21.00
C LYS A 196 -19.03 -4.16 19.79
N THR A 197 -19.66 -3.06 19.37
CA THR A 197 -20.58 -3.06 18.22
C THR A 197 -19.83 -3.28 16.91
N LYS A 198 -20.46 -3.98 15.97
CA LYS A 198 -19.98 -4.09 14.58
C LYS A 198 -20.42 -2.93 13.69
N LYS A 199 -21.31 -2.05 14.20
CA LYS A 199 -21.84 -0.92 13.44
C LYS A 199 -20.75 0.12 13.15
N ASN A 200 -20.90 0.80 12.02
CA ASN A 200 -20.05 1.91 11.60
C ASN A 200 -20.92 3.18 11.40
N PRO A 201 -20.33 4.38 11.43
CA PRO A 201 -21.05 5.59 11.08
C PRO A 201 -21.63 5.51 9.67
N LYS A 202 -22.84 6.05 9.44
CA LYS A 202 -23.58 5.93 8.16
C LYS A 202 -22.73 6.26 6.92
N LYS A 203 -21.96 7.35 6.95
CA LYS A 203 -21.08 7.75 5.84
C LYS A 203 -19.98 6.73 5.55
N ILE A 204 -19.42 6.13 6.60
CA ILE A 204 -18.37 5.10 6.47
C ILE A 204 -18.99 3.79 6.02
N GLN A 205 -20.17 3.44 6.53
CA GLN A 205 -20.90 2.26 6.08
C GLN A 205 -21.23 2.34 4.58
N LYS A 206 -21.67 3.51 4.10
CA LYS A 206 -21.89 3.72 2.67
C LYS A 206 -20.64 3.45 1.82
N ILE A 207 -19.47 3.93 2.24
CA ILE A 207 -18.20 3.67 1.52
C ILE A 207 -17.89 2.16 1.49
N ILE A 208 -18.16 1.45 2.59
CA ILE A 208 -17.98 -0.01 2.66
C ILE A 208 -18.95 -0.72 1.73
N ASP A 209 -20.22 -0.31 1.71
CA ASP A 209 -21.26 -0.92 0.88
C ASP A 209 -20.98 -0.70 -0.61
N ASP A 210 -20.60 0.53 -0.99
CA ASP A 210 -20.20 0.90 -2.35
C ASP A 210 -18.96 0.08 -2.78
N TYR A 211 -17.95 -0.02 -1.92
CA TYR A 211 -16.77 -0.86 -2.17
C TYR A 211 -17.13 -2.34 -2.32
N SER A 212 -17.99 -2.87 -1.45
CA SER A 212 -18.38 -4.29 -1.50
C SER A 212 -19.15 -4.63 -2.78
N LYS A 213 -19.96 -3.68 -3.27
CA LYS A 213 -20.65 -3.80 -4.56
C LYS A 213 -19.67 -3.82 -5.73
N GLU A 214 -18.71 -2.90 -5.75
CA GLU A 214 -17.64 -2.87 -6.77
C GLU A 214 -16.83 -4.16 -6.77
N GLU A 215 -16.43 -4.68 -5.61
CA GLU A 215 -15.66 -5.93 -5.52
C GLU A 215 -16.47 -7.15 -5.98
N SER A 216 -17.78 -7.17 -5.72
CA SER A 216 -18.67 -8.21 -6.23
C SER A 216 -18.76 -8.19 -7.76
N GLU A 217 -18.85 -6.99 -8.34
CA GLU A 217 -18.85 -6.81 -9.80
C GLU A 217 -17.52 -7.24 -10.43
N LYS A 218 -16.38 -6.82 -9.84
CA LYS A 218 -15.05 -7.23 -10.27
C LYS A 218 -14.88 -8.76 -10.19
N ALA A 219 -15.36 -9.40 -9.14
CA ALA A 219 -15.32 -10.85 -8.99
C ALA A 219 -16.09 -11.56 -10.12
N ILE A 220 -17.26 -11.03 -10.52
CA ILE A 220 -18.02 -11.54 -11.66
C ILE A 220 -17.27 -11.32 -12.98
N LEU A 221 -16.62 -10.18 -13.18
CA LEU A 221 -15.82 -9.93 -14.37
C LEU A 221 -14.60 -10.86 -14.44
N LYS A 222 -13.97 -11.12 -13.30
CA LYS A 222 -12.80 -11.99 -13.20
C LYS A 222 -13.05 -13.42 -13.66
N THR A 223 -14.26 -13.95 -13.44
CA THR A 223 -14.62 -15.29 -13.95
C THR A 223 -14.86 -15.32 -15.46
N LYS A 224 -15.03 -14.15 -16.10
CA LYS A 224 -15.25 -14.02 -17.55
C LYS A 224 -13.97 -13.73 -18.33
N VAL A 225 -12.85 -13.40 -17.67
CA VAL A 225 -11.59 -13.12 -18.36
C VAL A 225 -10.99 -14.43 -18.86
N GLU A 226 -11.07 -14.65 -20.17
CA GLU A 226 -10.41 -15.76 -20.83
C GLU A 226 -8.89 -15.63 -20.77
N LYS A 227 -8.21 -16.74 -20.51
CA LYS A 227 -6.75 -16.87 -20.50
C LYS A 227 -6.30 -17.75 -21.66
N ILE A 228 -5.20 -17.38 -22.31
CA ILE A 228 -4.53 -18.17 -23.34
C ILE A 228 -3.07 -18.38 -22.94
N THR A 229 -2.46 -19.47 -23.41
CA THR A 229 -1.01 -19.68 -23.28
C THR A 229 -0.32 -19.14 -24.52
N ILE A 230 0.73 -18.35 -24.34
CA ILE A 230 1.55 -17.90 -25.47
C ILE A 230 2.30 -19.11 -26.04
N PRO A 231 2.20 -19.39 -27.35
CA PRO A 231 2.85 -20.55 -27.96
C PRO A 231 4.35 -20.64 -27.62
N HIS A 232 4.83 -21.85 -27.37
CA HIS A 232 6.24 -22.14 -27.03
C HIS A 232 6.73 -21.55 -25.70
N THR A 233 5.81 -21.12 -24.82
CA THR A 233 6.12 -20.65 -23.46
C THR A 233 5.15 -21.27 -22.45
N ASP A 234 5.42 -21.08 -21.17
CA ASP A 234 4.51 -21.38 -20.06
C ASP A 234 3.68 -20.15 -19.62
N LEU A 235 3.83 -19.00 -20.30
CA LEU A 235 3.14 -17.76 -19.98
C LEU A 235 1.65 -17.85 -20.28
N LYS A 236 0.83 -17.73 -19.23
CA LYS A 236 -0.63 -17.62 -19.33
C LYS A 236 -1.07 -16.15 -19.23
N VAL A 237 -1.63 -15.64 -20.31
CA VAL A 237 -2.04 -14.24 -20.46
C VAL A 237 -3.54 -14.09 -20.64
N SER A 238 -4.11 -12.96 -20.25
CA SER A 238 -5.47 -12.59 -20.63
C SER A 238 -5.56 -12.49 -22.14
N ARG A 239 -6.61 -13.08 -22.73
CA ARG A 239 -6.87 -13.04 -24.18
C ARG A 239 -6.95 -11.60 -24.70
N ILE A 240 -7.39 -10.68 -23.84
CA ILE A 240 -7.35 -9.24 -24.08
C ILE A 240 -6.07 -8.67 -23.44
N CYS A 241 -5.31 -7.91 -24.23
CA CYS A 241 -4.12 -7.19 -23.81
C CYS A 241 -4.46 -5.71 -23.55
N PHE A 242 -3.91 -5.12 -22.50
CA PHE A 242 -3.98 -3.68 -22.23
C PHE A 242 -2.86 -2.96 -22.99
N GLY A 243 -3.22 -2.21 -24.04
CA GLY A 243 -2.26 -1.47 -24.86
C GLY A 243 -1.84 -0.13 -24.25
N GLY A 244 -0.54 0.13 -24.19
CA GLY A 244 0.04 1.26 -23.48
C GLY A 244 0.35 2.51 -24.31
N CYS A 245 0.10 2.49 -25.63
CA CYS A 245 0.42 3.63 -26.51
C CYS A 245 -0.23 4.96 -26.07
N PRO A 246 -1.54 5.01 -25.68
CA PRO A 246 -2.15 6.24 -25.19
C PRO A 246 -1.50 6.82 -23.92
N MET A 247 -0.85 5.98 -23.10
CA MET A 247 -0.13 6.41 -21.90
C MET A 247 1.09 7.29 -22.24
N GLY A 248 1.59 7.20 -23.49
CA GLY A 248 2.65 8.07 -23.98
C GLY A 248 2.18 9.47 -24.40
N GLY A 249 0.86 9.73 -24.46
CA GLY A 249 0.24 11.02 -24.74
C GLY A 249 0.36 11.53 -26.19
N TYR A 250 1.45 11.21 -26.89
CA TYR A 250 1.69 11.70 -28.25
C TYR A 250 0.64 11.18 -29.24
N GLY A 251 -0.11 12.10 -29.85
CA GLY A 251 -1.15 11.78 -30.85
C GLY A 251 -2.50 11.36 -30.26
N TRP A 252 -2.69 11.45 -28.94
CA TRP A 252 -3.91 10.99 -28.25
C TRP A 252 -4.73 12.10 -27.58
N GLY A 253 -4.35 13.36 -27.75
CA GLY A 253 -5.03 14.50 -27.12
C GLY A 253 -4.64 14.66 -25.65
N GLU A 254 -5.57 15.20 -24.84
CA GLU A 254 -5.37 15.36 -23.41
C GLU A 254 -5.48 14.00 -22.71
N THR A 255 -4.42 13.61 -21.99
CA THR A 255 -4.40 12.38 -21.21
C THR A 255 -3.91 12.67 -19.80
N HIS A 256 -4.43 11.91 -18.84
CA HIS A 256 -4.05 12.05 -17.43
C HIS A 256 -3.46 10.75 -16.91
N LYS A 257 -2.24 10.84 -16.36
CA LYS A 257 -1.51 9.72 -15.76
C LYS A 257 -2.36 8.92 -14.76
N ASN A 258 -3.13 9.60 -13.92
CA ASN A 258 -3.93 8.97 -12.88
C ASN A 258 -5.03 8.07 -13.45
N ASP A 259 -5.66 8.47 -14.56
CA ASP A 259 -6.71 7.69 -15.21
C ASP A 259 -6.16 6.35 -15.71
N PHE A 260 -4.93 6.35 -16.25
CA PHE A 260 -4.25 5.12 -16.66
C PHE A 260 -3.88 4.22 -15.49
N ILE A 261 -3.40 4.80 -14.37
CA ILE A 261 -3.09 4.04 -13.16
C ILE A 261 -4.36 3.36 -12.62
N GLU A 262 -5.49 4.08 -12.58
CA GLU A 262 -6.78 3.51 -12.16
C GLU A 262 -7.25 2.41 -13.13
N ALA A 263 -7.16 2.65 -14.44
CA ALA A 263 -7.55 1.69 -15.46
C ALA A 263 -6.70 0.41 -15.42
N ILE A 264 -5.38 0.52 -15.27
CA ILE A 264 -4.47 -0.64 -15.14
C ILE A 264 -4.80 -1.42 -13.87
N ARG A 265 -4.97 -0.75 -12.73
CA ARG A 265 -5.30 -1.42 -11.47
C ARG A 265 -6.66 -2.09 -11.53
N TYR A 266 -7.66 -1.45 -12.15
CA TYR A 266 -8.96 -2.06 -12.39
C TYR A 266 -8.85 -3.30 -13.29
N ALA A 267 -8.07 -3.22 -14.37
CA ALA A 267 -7.81 -4.35 -15.26
C ALA A 267 -7.19 -5.54 -14.49
N LEU A 268 -6.22 -5.29 -13.63
CA LEU A 268 -5.63 -6.31 -12.75
C LEU A 268 -6.67 -6.90 -11.78
N ASP A 269 -7.49 -6.06 -11.16
CA ASP A 269 -8.51 -6.50 -10.19
C ASP A 269 -9.55 -7.42 -10.84
N ILE A 270 -9.93 -7.16 -12.09
CA ILE A 270 -10.81 -8.04 -12.88
C ILE A 270 -10.05 -9.22 -13.51
N GLY A 271 -8.78 -9.43 -13.20
CA GLY A 271 -8.02 -10.60 -13.63
C GLY A 271 -7.37 -10.51 -15.01
N MET A 272 -7.36 -9.35 -15.67
CA MET A 272 -6.43 -9.13 -16.79
C MET A 272 -5.00 -9.13 -16.24
N ASN A 273 -4.06 -9.69 -17.01
CA ASN A 273 -2.65 -9.71 -16.59
C ASN A 273 -1.68 -9.37 -17.72
N PHE A 274 -2.16 -9.07 -18.93
CA PHE A 274 -1.28 -8.84 -20.07
C PHE A 274 -1.25 -7.37 -20.48
N PHE A 275 -0.07 -6.77 -20.41
CA PHE A 275 0.14 -5.34 -20.66
C PHE A 275 1.25 -5.15 -21.68
N ASP A 276 0.94 -4.40 -22.72
CA ASP A 276 1.85 -4.09 -23.81
C ASP A 276 2.26 -2.61 -23.77
N THR A 277 3.55 -2.34 -23.81
CA THR A 277 4.12 -0.98 -23.84
C THR A 277 5.32 -0.94 -24.80
N ALA A 278 6.05 0.17 -24.84
CA ALA A 278 7.28 0.33 -25.60
C ALA A 278 8.12 1.46 -25.01
N ASP A 279 9.44 1.34 -25.15
CA ASP A 279 10.43 2.36 -24.77
C ASP A 279 10.17 3.75 -25.36
N THR A 280 9.51 3.79 -26.52
CA THR A 280 9.27 5.00 -27.31
C THR A 280 7.92 5.64 -27.08
N TYR A 281 6.97 4.96 -26.44
CA TYR A 281 5.66 5.54 -26.12
C TYR A 281 5.81 6.67 -25.10
N GLY A 282 5.72 7.91 -25.58
CA GLY A 282 5.98 9.10 -24.79
C GLY A 282 7.43 9.18 -24.29
N LEU A 283 8.40 8.68 -25.07
CA LEU A 283 9.81 8.60 -24.67
C LEU A 283 9.99 7.90 -23.30
N GLY A 284 9.29 6.78 -23.13
CA GLY A 284 9.32 5.93 -21.94
C GLY A 284 8.31 6.31 -20.86
N GLU A 285 7.45 7.31 -21.09
CA GLU A 285 6.42 7.67 -20.12
C GLU A 285 5.39 6.55 -19.90
N SER A 286 5.02 5.83 -20.97
CA SER A 286 4.14 4.66 -20.87
C SER A 286 4.68 3.59 -19.91
N GLU A 287 5.99 3.29 -19.99
CA GLU A 287 6.65 2.33 -19.10
C GLU A 287 6.68 2.81 -17.65
N LYS A 288 6.89 4.11 -17.40
CA LYS A 288 6.85 4.67 -16.05
C LYS A 288 5.44 4.58 -15.44
N ILE A 289 4.41 4.87 -16.23
CA ILE A 289 3.01 4.79 -15.80
C ILE A 289 2.65 3.33 -15.47
N LEU A 290 3.00 2.39 -16.35
CA LEU A 290 2.79 0.96 -16.09
C LEU A 290 3.54 0.52 -14.83
N GLY A 291 4.83 0.85 -14.73
CA GLY A 291 5.67 0.53 -13.58
C GLY A 291 5.11 1.05 -12.26
N GLU A 292 4.60 2.29 -12.25
CA GLU A 292 3.92 2.85 -11.07
C GLU A 292 2.61 2.14 -10.73
N ALA A 293 1.80 1.81 -11.73
CA ALA A 293 0.50 1.18 -11.53
C ALA A 293 0.62 -0.23 -10.93
N ILE A 294 1.66 -0.98 -11.30
CA ILE A 294 1.89 -2.38 -10.90
C ILE A 294 2.77 -2.54 -9.65
N LYS A 295 3.18 -1.46 -8.98
CA LYS A 295 4.03 -1.54 -7.78
C LYS A 295 3.42 -2.47 -6.72
N GLY A 296 4.22 -3.43 -6.26
CA GLY A 296 3.82 -4.45 -5.30
C GLY A 296 2.94 -5.57 -5.88
N ARG A 297 2.71 -5.58 -7.19
CA ARG A 297 1.90 -6.57 -7.93
C ARG A 297 2.64 -7.18 -9.13
N ARG A 298 3.97 -7.03 -9.20
CA ARG A 298 4.78 -7.44 -10.37
C ARG A 298 4.54 -8.87 -10.81
N GLU A 299 4.42 -9.79 -9.85
CA GLU A 299 4.19 -11.23 -10.07
C GLU A 299 2.81 -11.55 -10.68
N GLU A 300 1.86 -10.62 -10.60
CA GLU A 300 0.53 -10.78 -11.19
C GLU A 300 0.49 -10.41 -12.68
N VAL A 301 1.57 -9.86 -13.24
CA VAL A 301 1.59 -9.16 -14.52
C VAL A 301 2.55 -9.83 -15.50
N VAL A 302 2.12 -9.95 -16.75
CA VAL A 302 2.96 -10.25 -17.92
C VAL A 302 3.15 -8.96 -18.71
N ILE A 303 4.41 -8.50 -18.78
CA ILE A 303 4.79 -7.26 -19.45
C ILE A 303 5.43 -7.58 -20.80
N ALA A 304 4.83 -7.05 -21.85
CA ALA A 304 5.41 -6.93 -23.17
C ALA A 304 5.98 -5.52 -23.34
N THR A 305 7.27 -5.40 -23.66
CA THR A 305 7.84 -4.13 -24.13
C THR A 305 8.64 -4.33 -25.41
N LYS A 306 9.00 -3.21 -26.05
CA LYS A 306 9.62 -3.19 -27.37
C LYS A 306 10.81 -2.26 -27.36
N PHE A 307 11.73 -2.51 -28.29
CA PHE A 307 12.88 -1.65 -28.58
C PHE A 307 13.05 -1.43 -30.08
N GLY A 308 14.00 -0.58 -30.42
CA GLY A 308 14.52 -0.48 -31.78
C GLY A 308 14.09 0.78 -32.51
N VAL A 309 13.41 1.69 -31.81
CA VAL A 309 13.09 3.03 -32.29
C VAL A 309 13.87 4.02 -31.44
N ARG A 310 14.67 4.86 -32.08
CA ARG A 310 15.49 5.89 -31.44
C ARG A 310 15.06 7.26 -31.92
N ARG A 311 15.35 8.26 -31.09
CA ARG A 311 15.17 9.66 -31.42
C ARG A 311 16.48 10.39 -31.16
N ASP A 312 16.99 11.08 -32.17
CA ASP A 312 18.19 11.90 -32.02
C ASP A 312 17.88 13.27 -31.40
N GLU A 313 18.92 14.07 -31.16
CA GLU A 313 18.82 15.41 -30.57
C GLU A 313 18.01 16.39 -31.44
N SER A 314 17.96 16.17 -32.76
CA SER A 314 17.15 16.97 -33.69
C SER A 314 15.67 16.59 -33.64
N GLY A 315 15.33 15.52 -32.92
CA GLY A 315 13.99 14.98 -32.80
C GLY A 315 13.61 14.04 -33.94
N HIS A 316 14.55 13.69 -34.82
CA HIS A 316 14.35 12.72 -35.90
C HIS A 316 14.34 11.29 -35.35
N THR A 317 13.37 10.51 -35.81
CA THR A 317 13.17 9.12 -35.41
C THR A 317 13.84 8.18 -36.41
N PHE A 318 14.65 7.24 -35.93
CA PHE A 318 15.31 6.22 -36.75
C PHE A 318 15.25 4.84 -36.08
N TYR A 319 15.53 3.79 -36.85
CA TYR A 319 15.54 2.42 -36.36
C TYR A 319 16.96 1.93 -36.10
N ASP A 320 17.12 1.21 -35.00
CA ASP A 320 18.40 0.68 -34.55
C ASP A 320 18.17 -0.65 -33.82
N ASN A 321 18.55 -1.75 -34.43
CA ASN A 321 18.46 -3.07 -33.82
C ASN A 321 19.82 -3.61 -33.38
N SER A 322 20.84 -2.75 -33.28
CA SER A 322 22.20 -3.15 -32.89
C SER A 322 22.22 -3.84 -31.52
N PRO A 323 23.09 -4.84 -31.31
CA PRO A 323 23.25 -5.52 -30.01
C PRO A 323 23.48 -4.55 -28.85
N GLU A 324 24.23 -3.47 -29.09
CA GLU A 324 24.50 -2.42 -28.11
C GLU A 324 23.22 -1.71 -27.70
N TRP A 325 22.39 -1.31 -28.67
CA TRP A 325 21.13 -0.63 -28.39
C TRP A 325 20.10 -1.54 -27.73
N ILE A 326 20.03 -2.82 -28.12
CA ILE A 326 19.15 -3.81 -27.48
C ILE A 326 19.38 -3.81 -25.96
N LYS A 327 20.65 -3.89 -25.56
CA LYS A 327 21.01 -3.94 -24.14
C LYS A 327 20.68 -2.64 -23.42
N GLU A 328 21.04 -1.50 -24.02
CA GLU A 328 20.77 -0.18 -23.44
C GLU A 328 19.26 0.07 -23.30
N ALA A 329 18.48 -0.24 -24.34
CA ALA A 329 17.03 -0.09 -24.34
C ALA A 329 16.38 -0.95 -23.24
N LEU A 330 16.83 -2.21 -23.08
CA LEU A 330 16.31 -3.11 -22.05
C LEU A 330 16.63 -2.58 -20.64
N GLU A 331 17.88 -2.20 -20.36
CA GLU A 331 18.28 -1.63 -19.06
C GLU A 331 17.46 -0.37 -18.72
N ASN A 332 17.20 0.46 -19.73
CA ASN A 332 16.38 1.65 -19.60
C ASN A 332 14.90 1.31 -19.33
N SER A 333 14.34 0.31 -20.02
CA SER A 333 12.98 -0.19 -19.80
C SER A 333 12.79 -0.78 -18.41
N LEU A 334 13.72 -1.63 -17.95
CA LEU A 334 13.73 -2.19 -16.60
C LEU A 334 13.73 -1.09 -15.53
N ARG A 335 14.55 -0.05 -15.71
CA ARG A 335 14.59 1.11 -14.81
C ARG A 335 13.29 1.90 -14.80
N ARG A 336 12.63 2.11 -15.95
CA ARG A 336 11.37 2.86 -16.04
C ARG A 336 10.19 2.06 -15.48
N LEU A 337 10.13 0.76 -15.76
CA LEU A 337 9.13 -0.17 -15.24
C LEU A 337 9.33 -0.45 -13.73
N GLY A 338 10.53 -0.22 -13.20
CA GLY A 338 10.86 -0.48 -11.80
C GLY A 338 10.88 -1.98 -11.47
N THR A 339 11.37 -2.80 -12.39
CA THR A 339 11.46 -4.26 -12.27
C THR A 339 12.81 -4.73 -12.81
N ASP A 340 13.21 -5.94 -12.44
CA ASP A 340 14.42 -6.64 -12.85
C ASP A 340 14.20 -7.59 -14.04
N TYR A 341 12.97 -7.77 -14.52
CA TYR A 341 12.67 -8.56 -15.72
C TYR A 341 11.44 -8.05 -16.49
N VAL A 342 11.43 -8.33 -17.80
CA VAL A 342 10.24 -8.26 -18.66
C VAL A 342 9.92 -9.65 -19.19
N ASP A 343 8.64 -9.95 -19.40
CA ASP A 343 8.21 -11.30 -19.78
C ASP A 343 8.35 -11.54 -21.29
N LEU A 344 8.09 -10.49 -22.09
CA LEU A 344 8.19 -10.51 -23.54
C LEU A 344 8.91 -9.26 -24.02
N TYR A 345 9.89 -9.43 -24.91
CA TYR A 345 10.69 -8.36 -25.45
C TYR A 345 10.79 -8.44 -26.97
N TYR A 346 10.33 -7.40 -27.66
CA TYR A 346 10.15 -7.40 -29.11
C TYR A 346 11.01 -6.35 -29.82
N ILE A 347 11.42 -6.67 -31.04
CA ILE A 347 11.82 -5.65 -32.01
C ILE A 347 10.56 -4.92 -32.46
N HIS A 348 10.53 -3.60 -32.31
CA HIS A 348 9.39 -2.77 -32.70
C HIS A 348 9.33 -2.59 -34.22
N PHE A 349 10.48 -2.26 -34.83
CA PHE A 349 10.66 -2.12 -36.27
C PHE A 349 12.05 -2.62 -36.67
N LEU A 350 12.13 -3.26 -37.84
CA LEU A 350 13.37 -3.73 -38.42
C LEU A 350 14.17 -2.54 -38.97
N ASP A 351 15.47 -2.49 -38.67
CA ASP A 351 16.37 -1.44 -39.16
C ASP A 351 16.94 -1.72 -40.56
N HIS A 352 16.75 -2.94 -41.08
CA HIS A 352 17.27 -3.45 -42.35
C HIS A 352 18.80 -3.32 -42.51
N LYS A 353 19.53 -3.24 -41.40
CA LYS A 353 21.00 -3.08 -41.35
C LYS A 353 21.64 -4.08 -40.40
N THR A 354 20.95 -4.43 -39.32
CA THR A 354 21.39 -5.44 -38.36
C THR A 354 20.85 -6.81 -38.80
N PRO A 355 21.72 -7.84 -38.94
CA PRO A 355 21.36 -9.17 -39.44
C PRO A 355 20.25 -9.91 -38.69
#